data_AF-C3YQ52-F1
#
_entry.id   AF-C3YQ52-F1
#
_cell.length_a   1.000
_cell.length_b   1.000
_cell.length_c   1.000
_cell.angle_alpha   90.00
_cell.angle_beta   90.00
_cell.angle_gamma   90.00
#
_symmetry.space_group_name_H-M   'P 1'
#
loop_
_entity.id
_entity.type
_entity.pdbx_description
1 polymer ?
#
loop_
_entity_poly.entity_id
_entity_poly.type
_entity_poly.pdbx_seq_one_letter_code
_entity_poly.pdbx_strand_id
1 'polypeptide(L)'
;FISDMQSVMVGSARLRQLRVSPGRCTVPSRFRFDILECNVGYTQRNEENRPFQTGWQPVATTNHTLSNESLIQPPWVYQKPSSAMGTAAEVSSYDSGGYVAELGDSYEAALETIKELEKSDWIDRYTRVIVVEFTLFNANVNFFRTLTYVME
;
A
#
# COMPACT_ATOMS: atom_id res chain seq x y z
N PHE A 1 -8.19 -7.83 22.67
CA PHE A 1 -8.09 -9.25 22.29
C PHE A 1 -8.87 -9.47 21.00
N ILE A 2 -8.42 -10.37 20.13
CA ILE A 2 -9.20 -10.75 18.93
C ILE A 2 -10.30 -11.77 19.32
N SER A 3 -11.04 -12.31 18.34
CA SER A 3 -12.18 -13.21 18.59
C SER A 3 -11.84 -14.47 19.41
N ASP A 4 -10.58 -14.90 19.42
CA ASP A 4 -10.10 -16.02 20.24
C ASP A 4 -9.98 -15.69 21.75
N MET A 5 -10.12 -14.41 22.12
CA MET A 5 -9.96 -13.85 23.48
C MET A 5 -8.60 -14.14 24.15
N GLN A 6 -7.60 -14.62 23.42
CA GLN A 6 -6.29 -15.00 23.95
C GLN A 6 -5.16 -14.25 23.28
N SER A 7 -5.35 -13.84 22.03
CA SER A 7 -4.36 -13.11 21.25
C SER A 7 -4.67 -11.61 21.23
N VAL A 8 -3.62 -10.80 21.26
CA VAL A 8 -3.69 -9.34 21.10
C VAL A 8 -2.94 -8.93 19.85
N MET A 9 -3.44 -7.92 19.13
CA MET A 9 -2.67 -7.29 18.06
C MET A 9 -1.51 -6.51 18.68
N VAL A 10 -0.32 -6.66 18.12
CA VAL A 10 0.88 -5.92 18.54
C VAL A 10 1.21 -4.89 17.46
N GLY A 11 1.28 -3.63 17.88
CA GLY A 11 1.41 -2.51 16.96
C GLY A 11 0.11 -2.22 16.22
N SER A 12 0.23 -1.74 14.99
CA SER A 12 -0.88 -1.45 14.09
C SER A 12 -0.95 -2.45 12.95
N ALA A 13 -2.14 -2.64 12.38
CA ALA A 13 -2.28 -3.28 11.08
C ALA A 13 -1.87 -2.27 9.99
N ARG A 14 -1.11 -2.73 9.00
CA ARG A 14 -0.70 -1.91 7.85
C ARG A 14 -1.34 -2.38 6.56
N LEU A 15 -1.68 -1.42 5.71
CA LEU A 15 -1.96 -1.63 4.29
C LEU A 15 -0.75 -1.17 3.50
N ARG A 16 -0.24 -2.00 2.59
CA ARG A 16 0.84 -1.65 1.68
C ARG A 16 0.40 -1.88 0.24
N GLN A 17 0.48 -0.83 -0.55
CA GLN A 17 0.10 -0.83 -1.96
C GLN A 17 1.33 -0.82 -2.86
N LEU A 18 1.29 -1.67 -3.89
CA LEU A 18 2.14 -1.55 -5.06
C LEU A 18 1.29 -1.15 -6.27
N ARG A 19 1.75 -0.13 -7.00
CA ARG A 19 1.09 0.43 -8.17
C ARG A 19 2.10 0.65 -9.30
N VAL A 20 1.60 0.76 -10.52
CA VAL A 20 2.41 0.98 -11.71
C VAL A 20 2.27 2.41 -12.22
N SER A 21 3.31 2.94 -12.86
CA SER A 21 3.23 4.27 -13.45
C SER A 21 2.26 4.30 -14.65
N PRO A 22 1.58 5.44 -14.88
CA PRO A 22 0.78 5.64 -16.09
C PRO A 22 1.66 5.67 -17.35
N GLY A 23 1.03 5.48 -18.53
CA GLY A 23 1.70 5.63 -19.83
C GLY A 23 2.67 4.52 -20.21
N ARG A 24 2.57 3.34 -19.56
CA ARG A 24 3.46 2.18 -19.82
C ARG A 24 2.99 1.29 -20.97
N CYS A 25 1.88 1.62 -21.60
CA CYS A 25 1.37 0.96 -22.81
C CYS A 25 0.71 2.00 -23.72
N THR A 26 0.39 1.59 -24.95
CA THR A 26 -0.28 2.44 -25.93
C THR A 26 -1.57 1.76 -26.37
N VAL A 27 -2.69 2.46 -26.25
CA VAL A 27 -3.97 2.00 -26.80
C VAL A 27 -3.85 1.96 -28.33
N PRO A 28 -4.15 0.81 -28.99
CA PRO A 28 -4.11 0.72 -30.44
C PRO A 28 -5.05 1.73 -31.09
N SER A 29 -4.64 2.34 -32.20
CA SER A 29 -5.35 3.48 -32.81
C SER A 29 -6.85 3.23 -33.07
N ARG A 30 -7.23 1.99 -33.40
CA ARG A 30 -8.63 1.60 -33.65
C ARG A 30 -9.52 1.68 -32.41
N PHE A 31 -8.96 1.56 -31.21
CA PHE A 31 -9.71 1.55 -29.94
C PHE A 31 -9.65 2.88 -29.19
N ARG A 32 -8.93 3.89 -29.69
CA ARG A 32 -8.74 5.17 -28.98
C ARG A 32 -10.03 5.97 -28.78
N PHE A 33 -11.08 5.68 -29.54
CA PHE A 33 -12.39 6.31 -29.38
C PHE A 33 -13.15 5.79 -28.15
N ASP A 34 -12.95 4.52 -27.79
CA ASP A 34 -13.69 3.85 -26.70
C ASP A 34 -12.82 3.63 -25.44
N ILE A 35 -11.51 3.45 -25.63
CA ILE A 35 -10.54 3.15 -24.56
C ILE A 35 -9.59 4.34 -24.43
N LEU A 36 -9.80 5.13 -23.39
CA LEU A 36 -9.01 6.34 -23.13
C LEU A 36 -7.59 6.05 -22.65
N GLU A 37 -7.42 4.99 -21.85
CA GLU A 37 -6.13 4.64 -21.28
C GLU A 37 -5.99 3.13 -21.05
N CYS A 38 -4.76 2.65 -21.07
CA CYS A 38 -4.41 1.26 -20.82
C CYS A 38 -3.45 1.16 -19.64
N ASN A 39 -3.39 -0.05 -19.09
CA ASN A 39 -2.65 -0.36 -17.88
C ASN A 39 -1.89 -1.67 -18.06
N VAL A 40 -0.66 -1.72 -17.53
CA VAL A 40 0.22 -2.89 -17.63
C VAL A 40 0.24 -3.67 -16.32
N GLY A 41 0.59 -4.96 -16.39
CA GLY A 41 0.90 -5.76 -15.19
C GLY A 41 2.12 -5.23 -14.43
N TYR A 42 2.25 -5.62 -13.17
CA TYR A 42 3.37 -5.20 -12.32
C TYR A 42 4.70 -5.79 -12.81
N THR A 43 5.73 -4.95 -12.82
CA THR A 43 7.14 -5.35 -12.84
C THR A 43 7.93 -4.32 -12.02
N GLN A 44 9.06 -4.72 -11.44
CA GLN A 44 9.93 -3.80 -10.70
C GLN A 44 10.35 -2.56 -11.54
N ARG A 45 10.40 -2.68 -12.87
CA ARG A 45 10.78 -1.58 -13.78
C ARG A 45 9.67 -0.55 -14.00
N ASN A 46 8.41 -0.95 -13.84
CA ASN A 46 7.25 -0.09 -14.08
C ASN A 46 6.53 0.32 -12.80
N GLU A 47 7.06 -0.09 -11.64
CA GLU A 47 6.60 0.34 -10.33
C GLU A 47 6.65 1.87 -10.21
N GLU A 48 5.56 2.44 -9.71
CA GLU A 48 5.47 3.85 -9.40
C GLU A 48 6.00 4.09 -7.99
N ASN A 49 7.03 4.93 -7.90
CA ASN A 49 7.76 5.20 -6.65
C ASN A 49 7.93 6.70 -6.37
N ARG A 50 7.22 7.56 -7.11
CA ARG A 50 7.23 9.01 -6.88
C ARG A 50 6.38 9.36 -5.64
N PRO A 51 6.71 10.45 -4.94
CA PRO A 51 5.81 10.97 -3.92
C PRO A 51 4.58 11.62 -4.57
N PHE A 52 3.44 11.48 -3.92
CA PHE A 52 2.17 12.11 -4.30
C PHE A 52 1.57 12.87 -3.12
N GLN A 53 0.63 13.74 -3.43
CA GLN A 53 -0.33 14.27 -2.47
C GLN A 53 -1.59 13.39 -2.46
N THR A 54 -2.52 13.69 -1.55
CA THR A 54 -3.82 13.00 -1.44
C THR A 54 -4.52 12.88 -2.79
N GLY A 55 -5.01 11.69 -3.11
CA GLY A 55 -5.68 11.39 -4.37
C GLY A 55 -4.74 11.29 -5.58
N TRP A 56 -3.54 10.75 -5.37
CA TRP A 56 -2.51 10.54 -6.41
C TRP A 56 -2.15 11.82 -7.18
N GLN A 57 -2.29 12.98 -6.54
CA GLN A 57 -1.99 14.26 -7.15
C GLN A 57 -0.47 14.47 -7.21
N PRO A 58 0.11 14.89 -8.34
CA PRO A 58 1.53 15.16 -8.44
C PRO A 58 1.97 16.24 -7.44
N VAL A 59 3.09 16.02 -6.77
CA VAL A 59 3.70 17.06 -5.93
C VAL A 59 4.21 18.18 -6.84
N ALA A 60 3.65 19.39 -6.72
CA ALA A 60 4.16 20.56 -7.42
C ALA A 60 5.62 20.79 -7.01
N THR A 61 6.53 20.87 -7.99
CA THR A 61 7.96 21.07 -7.78
C THR A 61 8.25 22.41 -7.11
N THR A 62 8.17 22.46 -5.79
CA THR A 62 8.78 23.51 -4.95
C THR A 62 9.11 22.89 -3.60
N ASN A 63 10.39 22.60 -3.34
CA ASN A 63 11.07 22.53 -2.05
C ASN A 63 10.29 22.02 -0.81
N HIS A 64 9.27 21.18 -0.96
CA HIS A 64 8.73 20.39 0.12
C HIS A 64 9.61 19.15 0.19
N THR A 65 10.72 19.28 0.92
CA THR A 65 11.16 18.17 1.74
C THR A 65 9.94 17.79 2.56
N LEU A 66 9.21 16.76 2.13
CA LEU A 66 8.26 16.06 3.00
C LEU A 66 9.09 15.75 4.24
N SER A 67 8.83 16.48 5.32
CA SER A 67 9.68 16.46 6.48
C SER A 67 9.73 15.01 6.96
N ASN A 68 10.92 14.42 6.93
CA ASN A 68 11.21 13.11 7.54
C ASN A 68 11.08 13.17 9.08
N GLU A 69 10.46 14.21 9.63
CA GLU A 69 10.34 14.49 11.06
C GLU A 69 9.12 13.79 11.68
N SER A 70 8.17 13.30 10.87
CA SER A 70 7.11 12.42 11.35
C SER A 70 7.58 10.97 11.36
N LEU A 71 7.41 10.29 12.50
CA LEU A 71 7.62 8.84 12.63
C LEU A 71 6.71 8.03 11.69
N ILE A 72 5.57 8.62 11.29
CA ILE A 72 4.59 8.00 10.40
C ILE A 72 4.58 8.78 9.08
N GLN A 73 4.95 8.11 8.00
CA GLN A 73 4.89 8.71 6.66
C GLN A 73 3.45 8.69 6.12
N PRO A 74 3.02 9.74 5.39
CA PRO A 74 1.72 9.73 4.74
C PRO A 74 1.59 8.58 3.73
N PRO A 75 0.36 8.06 3.49
CA PRO A 75 0.14 6.92 2.61
C PRO A 75 0.34 7.22 1.12
N TRP A 76 0.78 8.43 0.78
CA TRP A 76 1.07 8.91 -0.57
C TRP A 76 2.57 9.02 -0.86
N VAL A 77 3.40 8.71 0.14
CA VAL A 77 4.86 8.73 0.03
C VAL A 77 5.37 7.31 -0.10
N TYR A 78 6.14 7.05 -1.16
CA TYR A 78 6.68 5.74 -1.41
C TYR A 78 7.77 5.38 -0.39
N GLN A 79 7.58 4.29 0.32
CA GLN A 79 8.59 3.72 1.20
C GLN A 79 9.50 2.81 0.39
N LYS A 80 10.81 3.13 0.39
CA LYS A 80 11.81 2.33 -0.30
C LYS A 80 11.92 0.94 0.34
N PRO A 81 12.24 -0.11 -0.44
CA PRO A 81 12.55 -1.42 0.11
C PRO A 81 13.62 -1.31 1.20
N SER A 82 13.40 -1.98 2.32
CA SER A 82 14.36 -2.07 3.42
C SER A 82 15.12 -3.41 3.30
N SER A 83 15.92 -3.76 4.30
CA SER A 83 16.51 -5.11 4.39
C SER A 83 15.48 -6.23 4.63
N ALA A 84 14.19 -5.88 4.75
CA ALA A 84 13.11 -6.84 4.86
C ALA A 84 12.94 -7.66 3.58
N MET A 85 12.54 -8.92 3.75
CA MET A 85 12.25 -9.82 2.63
C MET A 85 11.00 -9.32 1.88
N GLY A 86 11.01 -9.45 0.55
CA GLY A 86 9.84 -9.20 -0.28
C GLY A 86 8.70 -10.19 -0.02
N THR A 87 7.55 -9.94 -0.63
CA THR A 87 6.36 -10.80 -0.60
C THR A 87 6.28 -11.59 -1.90
N ALA A 88 6.39 -12.92 -1.82
CA ALA A 88 6.08 -13.80 -2.95
C ALA A 88 4.59 -14.13 -2.97
N ALA A 89 3.96 -14.02 -4.14
CA ALA A 89 2.55 -14.30 -4.35
C ALA A 89 2.36 -15.10 -5.66
N GLU A 90 1.11 -15.27 -6.09
CA GLU A 90 0.77 -16.16 -7.22
C GLU A 90 1.23 -15.57 -8.55
N VAL A 91 0.99 -14.28 -8.79
CA VAL A 91 1.34 -13.63 -10.07
C VAL A 91 2.80 -13.20 -10.11
N SER A 92 3.33 -12.65 -9.02
CA SER A 92 4.71 -12.14 -8.98
C SER A 92 5.31 -12.19 -7.57
N SER A 93 6.62 -11.94 -7.50
CA SER A 93 7.27 -11.48 -6.28
C SER A 93 7.32 -9.95 -6.24
N TYR A 94 7.10 -9.39 -5.06
CA TYR A 94 7.06 -7.96 -4.79
C TYR A 94 8.11 -7.62 -3.75
N ASP A 95 8.89 -6.56 -3.99
CA ASP A 95 9.83 -6.08 -2.99
C ASP A 95 9.10 -5.56 -1.74
N SER A 96 9.85 -5.31 -0.67
CA SER A 96 9.28 -4.82 0.60
C SER A 96 8.86 -3.34 0.54
N GLY A 97 9.03 -2.67 -0.61
CA GLY A 97 8.64 -1.28 -0.81
C GLY A 97 7.14 -1.11 -1.07
N GLY A 98 6.71 0.15 -1.18
CA GLY A 98 5.34 0.50 -1.53
C GLY A 98 4.82 1.75 -0.81
N TYR A 99 3.56 2.08 -1.09
CA TYR A 99 2.82 3.11 -0.36
C TYR A 99 2.14 2.48 0.84
N VAL A 100 2.34 3.01 2.04
CA VAL A 100 1.90 2.35 3.28
C VAL A 100 0.94 3.23 4.05
N ALA A 101 -0.21 2.68 4.43
CA ALA A 101 -1.13 3.28 5.39
C ALA A 101 -1.16 2.44 6.68
N GLU A 102 -0.80 3.07 7.79
CA GLU A 102 -0.97 2.49 9.13
C GLU A 102 -2.41 2.73 9.59
N LEU A 103 -3.10 1.68 10.05
CA LEU A 103 -4.52 1.76 10.42
C LEU A 103 -4.73 2.26 11.87
N GLY A 104 -3.67 2.47 12.64
CA GLY A 104 -3.77 2.80 14.07
C GLY A 104 -3.99 1.56 14.96
N ASP A 105 -4.19 1.81 16.25
CA ASP A 105 -4.22 0.82 17.33
C ASP A 105 -5.63 0.50 17.85
N SER A 106 -6.65 1.19 17.33
CA SER A 106 -8.06 1.03 17.68
C SER A 106 -8.91 0.74 16.45
N TYR A 107 -10.08 0.14 16.67
CA TYR A 107 -11.05 -0.11 15.61
C TYR A 107 -11.54 1.19 14.97
N GLU A 108 -11.76 2.22 15.79
CA GLU A 108 -12.22 3.54 15.37
C GLU A 108 -11.19 4.24 14.48
N ALA A 109 -9.91 4.23 14.88
CA ALA A 109 -8.82 4.81 14.07
C ALA A 109 -8.64 4.07 12.75
N ALA A 110 -8.78 2.73 12.75
CA ALA A 110 -8.70 1.93 11.55
C ALA A 110 -9.84 2.25 10.59
N LEU A 111 -11.06 2.36 11.12
CA LEU A 111 -12.24 2.69 10.33
C LEU A 111 -12.17 4.11 9.75
N GLU A 112 -11.69 5.09 10.52
CA GLU A 112 -11.47 6.45 10.04
C GLU A 112 -10.42 6.49 8.92
N THR A 113 -9.28 5.83 9.13
CA THR A 113 -8.22 5.73 8.12
C THR A 113 -8.72 5.09 6.83
N ILE A 114 -9.42 3.95 6.92
CA ILE A 114 -9.98 3.25 5.75
C ILE A 114 -10.96 4.15 4.99
N LYS A 115 -11.83 4.88 5.68
CA LYS A 115 -12.78 5.81 5.05
C LYS A 115 -12.08 6.94 4.31
N GLU A 116 -11.02 7.50 4.87
CA GLU A 116 -10.26 8.55 4.19
C GLU A 116 -9.49 8.01 2.97
N LEU A 117 -8.92 6.79 3.06
CA LEU A 117 -8.30 6.12 1.90
C LEU A 117 -9.30 5.83 0.79
N GLU A 118 -10.51 5.39 1.14
CA GLU A 118 -11.61 5.14 0.19
C GLU A 118 -12.05 6.45 -0.49
N LYS A 119 -12.32 7.49 0.30
CA LYS A 119 -12.76 8.81 -0.19
C LYS A 119 -11.74 9.48 -1.12
N SER A 120 -10.46 9.12 -1.00
CA SER A 120 -9.36 9.69 -1.79
C SER A 120 -8.91 8.78 -2.94
N ASP A 121 -9.65 7.71 -3.25
CA ASP A 121 -9.31 6.74 -4.30
C ASP A 121 -7.88 6.21 -4.14
N TRP A 122 -7.47 5.90 -2.90
CA TRP A 122 -6.13 5.35 -2.65
C TRP A 122 -5.91 4.05 -3.44
N ILE A 123 -6.94 3.22 -3.55
CA ILE A 123 -6.97 2.08 -4.47
C ILE A 123 -7.63 2.53 -5.78
N ASP A 124 -6.87 2.51 -6.86
CA ASP A 124 -7.31 2.95 -8.18
C ASP A 124 -6.92 1.94 -9.28
N ARG A 125 -7.19 2.29 -10.54
CA ARG A 125 -6.87 1.46 -11.70
C ARG A 125 -5.37 1.16 -11.89
N TYR A 126 -4.48 1.87 -11.22
CA TYR A 126 -3.02 1.68 -11.30
C TYR A 126 -2.49 0.77 -10.20
N THR A 127 -3.30 0.50 -9.18
CA THR A 127 -3.02 -0.47 -8.11
C THR A 127 -2.90 -1.88 -8.71
N ARG A 128 -1.88 -2.62 -8.28
CA ARG A 128 -1.66 -4.01 -8.69
C ARG A 128 -1.65 -4.97 -7.52
N VAL A 129 -1.28 -4.50 -6.35
CA VAL A 129 -1.28 -5.33 -5.16
C VAL A 129 -1.64 -4.49 -3.96
N ILE A 130 -2.47 -5.06 -3.10
CA ILE A 130 -2.63 -4.63 -1.72
C ILE A 130 -2.19 -5.76 -0.80
N VAL A 131 -1.23 -5.44 0.06
CA VAL A 131 -0.76 -6.32 1.12
C VAL A 131 -1.28 -5.82 2.46
N VAL A 132 -2.01 -6.67 3.18
CA VAL A 132 -2.47 -6.40 4.55
C VAL A 132 -1.61 -7.20 5.50
N GLU A 133 -0.95 -6.52 6.43
CA GLU A 133 -0.01 -7.14 7.37
C GLU A 133 -0.29 -6.70 8.80
N PHE A 134 -0.39 -7.67 9.71
CA PHE A 134 -0.48 -7.42 11.15
C PHE A 134 0.11 -8.58 11.94
N THR A 135 0.52 -8.30 13.18
CA THR A 135 1.09 -9.30 14.08
C THR A 135 0.23 -9.48 15.31
N LEU A 136 -0.01 -10.73 15.67
CA LEU A 136 -0.73 -11.14 16.87
C LEU A 136 0.26 -11.73 17.87
N PHE A 137 0.07 -11.47 19.15
CA PHE A 137 0.79 -12.08 20.24
C PHE A 137 -0.16 -12.82 21.17
N ASN A 138 0.15 -14.08 21.46
CA ASN A 138 -0.58 -14.88 22.43
C ASN A 138 0.31 -15.10 23.67
N ALA A 139 -0.07 -14.48 24.79
CA ALA A 139 0.71 -14.52 26.03
C ALA A 139 0.67 -15.90 26.72
N ASN A 140 -0.39 -16.70 26.50
CA ASN A 140 -0.54 -18.01 27.14
C ASN A 140 0.52 -19.01 26.67
N VAL A 141 0.93 -18.89 25.40
CA VAL A 141 1.94 -19.76 24.77
C VAL A 141 3.21 -19.01 24.36
N ASN A 142 3.32 -17.72 24.71
CA ASN A 142 4.43 -16.84 24.37
C ASN A 142 4.82 -16.89 22.88
N PHE A 143 3.83 -16.71 21.99
CA PHE A 143 4.01 -16.90 20.55
C PHE A 143 3.56 -15.67 19.76
N PHE A 144 4.38 -15.23 18.80
CA PHE A 144 4.06 -14.19 17.83
C PHE A 144 3.65 -14.83 16.50
N ARG A 145 2.56 -14.34 15.91
CA ARG A 145 2.08 -14.75 14.59
C ARG A 145 1.88 -13.53 13.71
N THR A 146 2.65 -13.44 12.64
CA THR A 146 2.43 -12.44 11.59
C THR A 146 1.52 -13.03 10.51
N LEU A 147 0.50 -12.26 10.14
CA LEU A 147 -0.43 -12.58 9.07
C LEU A 147 -0.21 -11.60 7.92
N THR A 148 -0.06 -12.15 6.72
CA THR A 148 0.14 -11.40 5.48
C THR A 148 -0.92 -11.86 4.48
N TYR A 149 -1.83 -10.96 4.11
CA TYR A 149 -2.82 -11.20 3.06
C TYR A 149 -2.44 -10.41 1.83
N VAL A 150 -2.35 -11.07 0.69
CA VAL A 150 -2.01 -10.44 -0.59
C VAL A 150 -3.25 -10.47 -1.48
N MET A 151 -3.60 -9.33 -2.05
CA MET A 151 -4.68 -9.16 -3.01
C MET A 151 -4.06 -8.64 -4.31
N GLU A 152 -4.08 -9.46 -5.37
CA GLU A 152 -3.55 -9.18 -6.72
C GLU A 152 -4.67 -8.92 -7.73
#